data_AF-A0A8X7XTT2-F1
#
_entry.id   AF-A0A8X7XTT2-F1
#
_cell.length_a   1.000
_cell.length_b   1.000
_cell.length_c   1.000
_cell.angle_alpha   90.00
_cell.angle_beta   90.00
_cell.angle_gamma   90.00
#
_symmetry.space_group_name_H-M   'P 1'
#
loop_
_entity.id
_entity.type
_entity.pdbx_description
1 polymer ?
#
loop_
_entity_poly.entity_id
_entity_poly.type
_entity_poly.pdbx_seq_one_letter_code
_entity_poly.pdbx_strand_id
1 'polypeptide(L)'
;MADEANRTVFIELQDRMIETTSKFKQLAPRFQVQNQIRTKEGEKKRAFLTLEELRQVLDDTNTYKSIGMRRHLLSHRNAWAHYG
;
A
#
# COMPACT_ATOMS: atom_id res chain seq x y z
N MET A 1 26.92 12.01 36.98
CA MET A 1 26.42 10.64 37.26
C MET A 1 24.90 10.59 37.46
N ALA A 2 24.30 11.44 38.32
CA ALA A 2 22.82 11.49 38.45
C ALA A 2 22.10 11.95 37.17
N ASP A 3 22.68 12.89 36.42
CA ASP A 3 22.12 13.38 35.16
C ASP A 3 22.10 12.30 34.05
N GLU A 4 23.13 11.46 34.02
CA GLU A 4 23.26 10.36 33.06
C GLU A 4 22.35 9.17 33.41
N ALA A 5 22.16 8.90 34.72
CA ALA A 5 21.14 7.98 35.20
C ALA A 5 19.72 8.45 34.86
N ASN A 6 19.44 9.75 34.97
CA ASN A 6 18.15 10.30 34.59
C ASN A 6 17.92 10.25 33.08
N ARG A 7 18.96 10.53 32.27
CA ARG A 7 18.89 10.45 30.81
C ARG A 7 18.64 9.03 30.32
N THR A 8 19.31 8.04 30.92
CA THR A 8 19.13 6.62 30.57
C THR A 8 17.72 6.15 30.91
N VAL A 9 17.22 6.45 32.11
CA VAL A 9 15.84 6.13 32.52
C VAL A 9 14.81 6.80 31.58
N PHE A 10 15.06 8.03 31.13
CA PHE A 10 14.18 8.73 30.20
C PHE A 10 14.13 8.05 28.82
N ILE A 11 15.27 7.60 28.30
CA ILE A 11 15.34 6.87 27.02
C ILE A 11 14.60 5.53 27.13
N GLU A 12 14.84 4.78 28.20
CA GLU A 12 14.15 3.50 28.43
C GLU A 12 12.62 3.66 28.54
N LEU A 13 12.17 4.75 29.17
CA LEU A 13 10.75 5.07 29.24
C LEU A 13 10.17 5.41 27.86
N GLN A 14 10.90 6.16 27.04
CA GLN A 14 10.50 6.43 25.65
C GLN A 14 10.42 5.16 24.82
N ASP A 15 11.42 4.29 24.90
CA ASP A 15 11.44 3.04 24.15
C ASP A 15 10.26 2.14 24.56
N ARG A 16 9.96 2.03 25.85
CA ARG A 16 8.78 1.31 26.36
C ARG A 16 7.47 1.92 25.88
N MET A 17 7.38 3.25 25.83
CA MET A 17 6.20 3.94 25.29
C MET A 17 6.02 3.63 23.80
N ILE A 18 7.09 3.68 23.01
CA ILE A 18 7.08 3.35 21.58
C ILE A 18 6.66 1.89 21.37
N GLU A 19 7.22 0.96 22.13
CA GLU A 19 6.88 -0.46 22.04
C GLU A 19 5.41 -0.73 22.41
N THR A 20 4.90 -0.06 23.44
CA THR A 20 3.51 -0.23 23.86
C THR A 20 2.54 0.30 22.80
N THR A 21 2.86 1.45 22.19
CA THR A 21 2.03 2.04 21.13
C THR A 21 2.09 1.25 19.82
N SER A 22 3.24 0.65 19.48
CA SER A 22 3.38 -0.19 18.29
C SER A 22 2.60 -1.51 18.44
N LYS A 23 2.70 -2.17 19.61
CA LYS A 23 1.88 -3.35 19.95
C LYS A 23 0.40 -3.03 19.93
N PHE A 24 -0.02 -1.90 20.48
CA PHE A 24 -1.43 -1.48 20.42
C PHE A 24 -1.92 -1.28 18.98
N LYS A 25 -1.14 -0.59 18.13
CA LYS A 25 -1.47 -0.41 16.71
C LYS A 25 -1.51 -1.74 15.94
N GLN A 26 -0.63 -2.68 16.28
CA GLN A 26 -0.61 -4.02 15.69
C GLN A 26 -1.82 -4.84 16.17
N LEU A 27 -2.13 -4.84 17.46
CA LEU A 27 -3.24 -5.61 18.04
C LEU A 27 -4.61 -5.03 17.71
N ALA A 28 -4.71 -3.76 17.33
CA ALA A 28 -5.95 -3.14 16.89
C ALA A 28 -6.28 -3.55 15.43
N PRO A 29 -7.21 -4.50 15.19
CA PRO A 29 -7.51 -4.98 13.84
C PRO A 29 -8.02 -3.85 12.94
N ARG A 30 -8.73 -2.87 13.51
CA ARG A 30 -9.25 -1.69 12.80
C ARG A 30 -8.13 -0.82 12.20
N PHE A 31 -6.97 -0.75 12.83
CA PHE A 31 -5.84 0.03 12.30
C PHE A 31 -5.21 -0.66 11.09
N GLN A 32 -5.02 -1.99 11.17
CA GLN A 32 -4.53 -2.78 10.04
C GLN A 32 -5.49 -2.74 8.85
N VAL A 33 -6.79 -2.89 9.11
CA VAL A 33 -7.83 -2.86 8.08
C VAL A 33 -7.88 -1.49 7.39
N GLN A 34 -7.80 -0.38 8.14
CA GLN A 34 -7.75 0.96 7.53
C GLN A 34 -6.53 1.16 6.61
N ASN A 35 -5.36 0.68 7.02
CA ASN A 35 -4.17 0.76 6.16
C ASN A 35 -4.32 -0.09 4.89
N GLN A 36 -4.86 -1.30 5.00
CA GLN A 36 -5.13 -2.14 3.83
C GLN A 36 -6.15 -1.51 2.89
N ILE A 37 -7.24 -0.94 3.42
CA ILE A 37 -8.26 -0.24 2.62
C ILE A 37 -7.63 0.93 1.88
N ARG A 38 -6.88 1.80 2.57
CA ARG A 38 -6.23 2.96 1.96
C ARG A 38 -5.29 2.57 0.82
N THR A 39 -4.53 1.48 0.99
CA THR A 39 -3.66 0.94 -0.06
C THR A 39 -4.48 0.42 -1.25
N LYS A 40 -5.51 -0.41 -1.00
CA LYS A 40 -6.37 -0.96 -2.05
C LYS A 40 -7.13 0.11 -2.83
N GLU A 41 -7.60 1.15 -2.15
CA GLU A 41 -8.25 2.30 -2.79
C GLU A 41 -7.27 3.06 -3.69
N GLY A 42 -6.02 3.23 -3.26
CA GLY A 42 -4.97 3.82 -4.09
C GLY A 42 -4.65 2.99 -5.34
N GLU A 43 -4.56 1.66 -5.17
CA GLU A 43 -4.36 0.73 -6.30
C GLU A 43 -5.54 0.75 -7.27
N LYS A 44 -6.78 0.76 -6.77
CA LYS A 44 -7.99 0.86 -7.59
C LYS A 44 -8.00 2.15 -8.42
N LYS A 45 -7.67 3.28 -7.81
CA LYS A 45 -7.59 4.57 -8.52
C LYS A 45 -6.55 4.54 -9.64
N ARG A 46 -5.35 4.01 -9.36
CA ARG A 46 -4.30 3.86 -10.39
C ARG A 46 -4.74 2.95 -11.53
N ALA A 47 -5.32 1.80 -11.21
CA ALA A 47 -5.81 0.86 -12.22
C ALA A 47 -6.91 1.47 -13.09
N PHE A 48 -7.82 2.24 -12.50
CA PHE A 48 -8.87 2.94 -13.23
C PHE A 48 -8.31 3.96 -14.21
N LEU A 49 -7.38 4.81 -13.76
CA LEU A 49 -6.72 5.79 -14.64
C LEU A 49 -5.95 5.12 -15.79
N THR A 50 -5.22 4.03 -15.51
CA THR A 50 -4.55 3.25 -16.55
C THR A 50 -5.54 2.66 -17.56
N LEU A 51 -6.72 2.19 -17.12
CA LEU A 51 -7.77 1.72 -18.04
C LEU A 51 -8.35 2.84 -18.89
N GLU A 52 -8.57 4.03 -18.30
CA GLU A 52 -9.03 5.20 -19.06
C GLU A 52 -8.01 5.62 -20.14
N GLU A 53 -6.71 5.61 -19.81
CA GLU A 53 -5.64 5.88 -20.78
C GLU A 53 -5.62 4.83 -21.90
N LEU A 54 -5.71 3.54 -21.54
CA LEU A 54 -5.74 2.45 -22.52
C LEU A 54 -6.97 2.46 -23.43
N ARG A 55 -8.09 3.02 -22.96
CA ARG A 55 -9.31 3.19 -23.75
C ARG A 55 -9.16 4.25 -24.84
N GLN A 56 -8.29 5.23 -24.63
CA GLN A 56 -8.01 6.28 -25.64
C GLN A 56 -7.10 5.76 -26.77
N VAL A 57 -6.41 4.64 -26.55
CA VAL A 57 -5.55 3.99 -27.55
C VAL A 57 -6.42 3.21 -28.54
N LEU A 58 -6.11 3.35 -29.84
CA LEU A 58 -6.80 2.65 -30.94
C LEU A 58 -6.92 1.16 -30.71
N ASP A 59 -8.02 0.58 -31.18
CA ASP A 59 -8.37 -0.79 -30.81
C ASP A 59 -7.35 -1.83 -31.29
N ASP A 60 -6.68 -1.56 -32.41
CA ASP A 60 -5.71 -2.45 -33.06
C ASP A 60 -4.28 -2.32 -32.50
N THR A 61 -4.08 -1.49 -31.48
CA THR A 61 -2.75 -1.29 -30.88
C THR A 61 -2.42 -2.39 -29.88
N ASN A 62 -1.33 -3.10 -30.13
CA ASN A 62 -0.80 -4.09 -29.19
C ASN A 62 -0.39 -3.42 -27.87
N THR A 63 -1.14 -3.73 -26.81
CA THR A 63 -0.86 -3.26 -25.45
C THR A 63 -0.18 -4.36 -24.66
N TYR A 64 0.82 -4.03 -23.84
CA TYR A 64 1.52 -5.01 -23.00
C TYR A 64 1.46 -4.61 -21.52
N LYS A 65 1.27 -5.58 -20.63
CA LYS A 65 1.38 -5.41 -19.18
C LYS A 65 2.68 -6.01 -18.66
N SER A 66 3.40 -5.25 -17.86
CA SER A 66 4.52 -5.74 -17.08
C SER A 66 4.03 -6.38 -15.77
N ILE A 67 4.45 -7.61 -15.52
CA ILE A 67 4.27 -8.29 -14.23
C ILE A 67 5.67 -8.74 -13.79
N GLY A 68 6.23 -8.04 -12.80
CA GLY A 68 7.66 -8.13 -12.50
C GLY A 68 8.50 -7.77 -13.72
N MET A 69 9.47 -8.60 -14.07
CA MET A 69 10.34 -8.40 -15.26
C MET A 69 9.75 -8.93 -16.57
N ARG A 70 8.55 -9.53 -16.56
CA ARG A 70 7.94 -10.16 -17.74
C ARG A 70 6.86 -9.27 -18.35
N ARG A 71 6.88 -9.14 -19.68
CA ARG A 71 5.85 -8.46 -20.47
C ARG A 71 4.83 -9.47 -21.01
N HIS A 72 3.54 -9.18 -20.85
CA HIS A 72 2.44 -10.02 -21.31
C HIS A 72 1.55 -9.22 -22.26
N LEU A 73 1.15 -9.80 -23.39
CA LEU A 73 0.22 -9.17 -24.32
C LEU A 73 -1.17 -9.04 -23.66
N LEU A 74 -1.74 -7.84 -23.69
CA LEU A 74 -3.04 -7.54 -23.11
C LEU A 74 -4.13 -7.76 -24.17
N SER A 75 -4.59 -9.01 -24.31
CA SER A 75 -5.53 -9.39 -25.38
C SER A 75 -6.97 -8.88 -25.17
N HIS A 76 -7.37 -8.53 -23.94
CA HIS A 76 -8.67 -7.94 -23.63
C HIS A 76 -8.52 -6.77 -22.67
N ARG A 77 -8.65 -5.54 -23.20
CA ARG A 77 -8.62 -4.29 -22.39
C ARG A 77 -9.73 -4.21 -21.33
N ASN A 78 -10.85 -4.92 -21.52
CA ASN A 78 -12.04 -4.84 -20.67
C ASN A 78 -12.18 -5.96 -19.61
N ALA A 79 -11.24 -6.91 -19.52
CA ALA A 79 -11.37 -8.07 -18.62
C ALA A 79 -11.36 -7.70 -17.11
N TRP A 80 -11.06 -6.45 -16.77
CA TRP A 80 -10.89 -5.97 -15.39
C TRP A 80 -12.10 -5.19 -14.86
N ALA A 81 -13.14 -4.98 -15.67
CA ALA A 81 -14.35 -4.24 -15.25
C ALA A 81 -15.35 -5.07 -14.42
N HIS A 82 -15.15 -6.39 -14.32
CA HIS A 82 -16.13 -7.32 -13.71
C HIS A 82 -15.77 -7.86 -12.32
N TYR A 83 -14.68 -7.39 -11.71
CA TYR A 83 -14.36 -7.72 -10.31
C TYR A 83 -14.44 -6.46 -9.45
N GLY A 84 -15.67 -6.13 -9.04
CA GLY A 84 -16.01 -5.08 -8.08
C GLY A 84 -17.13 -5.57 -7.19
#